data_AF-A0A364NSK9-F1
#
_entry.id   AF-A0A364NSK9-F1
#
_cell.length_a   1.000
_cell.length_b   1.000
_cell.length_c   1.000
_cell.angle_alpha   90.00
_cell.angle_beta   90.00
_cell.angle_gamma   90.00
#
_symmetry.space_group_name_H-M   'P 1'
#
loop_
_entity.id
_entity.type
_entity.pdbx_description
1 polymer ?
#
loop_
_entity_poly.entity_id
_entity_poly.type
_entity_poly.pdbx_seq_one_letter_code
_entity_poly.pdbx_strand_id
1 'polypeptide(L)'
;MLVDSFIGPKTQLVGAEHFAHFRAGSLHPLNPVSLLRAGAQCVGAAIAADAQASNLFSKAASPGGILKANGKLSNEAISRLRTSWDSAHMGAGNAYRTAILEEGMSFESLVPDLTKLQLLESRRFTVEEVARLFRIPPHMLAVVNGAPRANVEQAAVEFYTCCIQPWLERIEAVLEKCCLSPGELDAGYVVEFDEDDLIRVDFATKTAALTAGRMGGWLSPNDARRAMGLPAVEGGDDIAAPMNSNHPGDGSTANATTPPPAKAYDPTPVAESEIAANTALVDLLRGMSNA
;
A
#
# COMPACT_ATOMS: atom_id res chain seq x y z
N MET A 1 28.77 14.75 0.34
CA MET A 1 28.71 16.23 0.29
C MET A 1 27.35 16.60 -0.26
N LEU A 2 26.38 16.85 0.61
CA LEU A 2 25.06 17.35 0.22
C LEU A 2 25.12 18.86 0.39
N VAL A 3 25.12 19.57 -0.73
CA VAL A 3 25.05 21.03 -0.76
C VAL A 3 23.59 21.35 -1.03
N ASP A 4 22.82 21.61 0.02
CA ASP A 4 21.46 22.10 -0.14
C ASP A 4 21.35 23.52 0.40
N SER A 5 20.97 24.44 -0.49
CA SER A 5 20.95 25.89 -0.28
C SER A 5 19.66 26.34 0.41
N PHE A 6 19.29 25.70 1.52
CA PHE A 6 17.98 25.94 2.14
C PHE A 6 17.96 27.06 3.19
N ILE A 7 19.12 27.61 3.60
CA ILE A 7 19.21 28.65 4.63
C ILE A 7 20.23 29.73 4.23
N GLY A 8 19.75 30.79 3.55
CA GLY A 8 20.48 32.04 3.36
C GLY A 8 21.52 32.08 2.22
N PRO A 9 22.10 33.27 1.94
CA PRO A 9 23.00 33.49 0.79
C PRO A 9 24.43 32.93 0.98
N LYS A 10 24.69 32.19 2.07
CA LYS A 10 26.02 31.65 2.38
C LYS A 10 25.96 30.14 2.47
N THR A 11 26.56 29.46 1.50
CA THR A 11 26.82 28.03 1.57
C THR A 11 27.77 27.75 2.74
N GLN A 12 27.30 27.00 3.73
CA GLN A 12 28.14 26.52 4.83
C GLN A 12 28.49 25.06 4.57
N LEU A 13 29.79 24.76 4.65
CA LEU A 13 30.27 23.38 4.63
C LEU A 13 30.21 22.85 6.05
N VAL A 14 29.48 21.77 6.24
CA VAL A 14 29.31 21.10 7.52
C VAL A 14 29.61 19.63 7.32
N GLY A 15 30.27 19.01 8.30
CA GLY A 15 30.59 17.60 8.29
C GLY A 15 29.34 16.72 8.21
N ALA A 16 29.46 15.56 7.57
CA ALA A 16 28.35 14.62 7.43
C ALA A 16 27.91 14.04 8.79
N GLU A 17 28.81 14.02 9.76
CA GLU A 17 28.59 13.61 11.15
C GLU A 17 27.58 14.49 11.89
N HIS A 18 27.28 15.69 11.38
CA HIS A 18 26.32 16.60 11.99
C HIS A 18 24.91 16.52 11.39
N PHE A 19 24.65 15.59 10.46
CA PHE A 19 23.33 15.41 9.85
C PHE A 19 22.94 13.95 9.69
N ALA A 20 21.67 13.65 9.95
CA ALA A 20 21.02 12.43 9.51
C ALA A 20 20.42 12.63 8.10
N HIS A 21 20.85 11.81 7.14
CA HIS A 21 20.33 11.86 5.77
C HIS A 21 19.34 10.72 5.51
N PHE A 22 18.06 11.05 5.60
CA PHE A 22 16.96 10.15 5.24
C PHE A 22 16.82 10.06 3.73
N ARG A 23 16.96 8.85 3.20
CA ARG A 23 16.94 8.58 1.76
C ARG A 23 15.71 7.78 1.40
N ALA A 24 15.03 8.12 0.31
CA ALA A 24 14.10 7.20 -0.33
C ALA A 24 14.86 6.08 -1.08
N GLY A 25 14.14 5.08 -1.57
CA GLY A 25 14.72 4.03 -2.41
C GLY A 25 15.36 4.60 -3.68
N SER A 26 16.58 4.17 -4.00
CA SER A 26 17.31 4.55 -5.22
C SER A 26 18.36 3.51 -5.57
N LEU A 27 18.66 3.40 -6.87
CA LEU A 27 19.80 2.62 -7.38
C LEU A 27 21.14 3.29 -7.04
N HIS A 28 21.14 4.59 -6.76
CA HIS A 28 22.35 5.35 -6.45
C HIS A 28 22.45 5.62 -4.94
N PRO A 29 23.55 5.26 -4.27
CA PRO A 29 23.66 5.35 -2.82
C PRO A 29 23.60 6.78 -2.27
N LEU A 30 24.01 7.78 -3.06
CA LEU A 30 24.06 9.18 -2.62
C LEU A 30 23.01 10.09 -3.27
N ASN A 31 22.18 9.54 -4.17
CA ASN A 31 21.21 10.33 -4.92
C ASN A 31 19.85 9.63 -4.85
N PRO A 32 19.08 9.83 -3.75
CA PRO A 32 17.76 9.26 -3.63
C PRO A 32 16.82 9.81 -4.71
N VAL A 33 15.95 8.97 -5.25
CA VAL A 33 14.90 9.40 -6.17
C VAL A 33 13.61 9.52 -5.36
N SER A 34 12.98 10.69 -5.39
CA SER A 34 11.67 10.84 -4.75
C SER A 34 10.64 9.97 -5.48
N LEU A 35 9.67 9.42 -4.75
CA LEU A 35 8.59 8.62 -5.37
C LEU A 35 7.89 9.42 -6.46
N LEU A 36 7.60 10.71 -6.22
CA LEU A 36 7.00 11.58 -7.24
C LEU A 36 7.86 11.72 -8.50
N ARG A 37 9.19 11.75 -8.37
CA ARG A 37 10.09 11.79 -9.53
C ARG A 37 10.09 10.47 -10.28
N ALA A 38 10.07 9.34 -9.57
CA ALA A 38 9.96 8.01 -10.17
C ALA A 38 8.62 7.84 -10.91
N GLY A 39 7.53 8.37 -10.35
CA GLY A 39 6.19 8.34 -10.93
C GLY A 39 5.81 9.56 -11.77
N ALA A 40 6.75 10.41 -12.17
CA ALA A 40 6.45 11.70 -12.80
C ALA A 40 5.62 11.57 -14.08
N GLN A 41 5.85 10.52 -14.87
CA GLN A 41 5.09 10.25 -16.09
C GLN A 41 3.64 9.83 -15.79
N CYS A 42 3.42 9.02 -14.77
CA CYS A 42 2.08 8.62 -14.32
C CYS A 42 1.29 9.84 -13.83
N VAL A 43 1.89 10.67 -12.97
CA VAL A 43 1.25 11.90 -12.47
C VAL A 43 1.01 12.89 -13.62
N GLY A 44 1.96 13.02 -14.55
CA GLY A 44 1.79 13.86 -15.74
C GLY A 44 0.65 13.39 -16.64
N ALA A 45 0.54 12.08 -16.87
CA ALA A 45 -0.56 11.48 -17.62
C ALA A 45 -1.92 11.70 -16.93
N ALA A 46 -1.97 11.58 -15.60
CA ALA A 46 -3.16 11.87 -14.79
C ALA A 46 -3.66 13.31 -15.02
N ILE A 47 -2.75 14.28 -14.87
CA ILE A 47 -3.06 15.71 -15.04
C ILE A 47 -3.52 15.99 -16.47
N ALA A 48 -2.87 15.40 -17.47
CA ALA A 48 -3.24 15.56 -18.87
C ALA A 48 -4.63 14.98 -19.17
N ALA A 49 -4.94 13.78 -18.65
CA ALA A 49 -6.24 13.15 -18.80
C ALA A 49 -7.35 13.97 -18.14
N ASP A 50 -7.10 14.52 -16.94
CA ASP A 50 -8.04 15.40 -16.26
C ASP A 50 -8.27 16.72 -16.99
N ALA A 51 -7.21 17.33 -17.52
CA ALA A 51 -7.30 18.53 -18.34
C ALA A 51 -8.08 18.28 -19.63
N GLN A 52 -7.85 17.14 -20.29
CA GLN A 52 -8.61 16.73 -21.47
C GLN A 52 -10.09 16.53 -21.13
N ALA A 53 -10.39 15.81 -20.05
CA ALA A 53 -11.77 15.61 -19.60
C ALA A 53 -12.46 16.95 -19.27
N SER A 54 -11.80 17.84 -18.54
CA SER A 54 -12.32 19.18 -18.23
C SER A 54 -12.58 20.01 -19.49
N ASN A 55 -11.67 19.97 -20.46
CA ASN A 55 -11.83 20.62 -21.76
C ASN A 55 -12.99 20.02 -22.57
N LEU A 56 -13.16 18.70 -22.54
CA LEU A 56 -14.28 18.03 -23.18
C LEU A 56 -15.61 18.45 -22.54
N PHE A 57 -15.72 18.45 -21.21
CA PHE A 57 -16.95 18.83 -20.52
C PHE A 57 -17.28 20.32 -20.65
N SER A 58 -16.30 21.21 -20.57
CA SER A 58 -16.50 22.65 -20.76
C SER A 58 -16.93 23.01 -22.19
N LYS A 59 -16.50 22.22 -23.17
CA LYS A 59 -16.84 22.40 -24.59
C LYS A 59 -17.98 21.50 -25.06
N ALA A 60 -18.48 20.57 -24.23
CA ALA A 60 -19.57 19.66 -24.59
C ALA A 60 -20.87 20.39 -24.98
N ALA A 61 -21.02 21.63 -24.51
CA ALA A 61 -22.11 22.55 -24.86
C ALA A 61 -22.04 23.07 -26.31
N SER A 62 -20.84 23.13 -26.90
CA SER A 62 -20.62 23.58 -28.27
C SER A 62 -20.53 22.35 -29.18
N PRO A 63 -21.44 22.16 -30.13
CA PRO A 63 -21.36 21.03 -31.03
C PRO A 63 -20.09 21.17 -31.88
N GLY A 64 -19.09 20.32 -31.61
CA GLY A 64 -17.91 20.20 -32.46
C GLY A 64 -18.37 19.71 -33.83
N GLY A 65 -17.95 20.38 -34.90
CA GLY A 65 -18.44 20.03 -36.24
C GLY A 65 -17.86 20.91 -37.34
N ILE A 66 -18.24 20.58 -38.57
CA ILE A 66 -17.85 21.29 -39.79
C ILE A 66 -19.05 22.09 -40.28
N LEU A 67 -18.86 23.41 -40.42
CA LEU A 67 -19.79 24.26 -41.16
C LEU A 67 -19.39 24.24 -42.64
N LYS A 68 -20.24 23.66 -43.49
CA LYS A 68 -20.03 23.60 -44.94
C LYS A 68 -20.81 24.71 -45.62
N ALA A 69 -20.15 25.44 -46.52
CA ALA A 69 -20.75 26.44 -47.38
C ALA A 69 -20.67 25.98 -48.85
N ASN A 70 -21.72 26.24 -49.64
CA ASN A 70 -21.79 25.85 -51.06
C ASN A 70 -20.95 26.73 -52.00
N GLY A 71 -20.18 27.70 -51.48
CA GLY A 71 -19.38 28.65 -52.27
C GLY A 71 -18.18 29.21 -51.50
N LYS A 72 -17.34 30.01 -52.18
CA LYS A 72 -16.20 30.69 -51.53
C LYS A 72 -16.67 31.86 -50.68
N LEU A 73 -16.36 31.82 -49.39
CA LEU A 73 -16.58 32.94 -48.47
C LEU A 73 -15.38 33.90 -48.49
N SER A 74 -15.62 35.20 -48.31
CA SER A 74 -14.54 36.16 -48.07
C SER A 74 -13.99 36.01 -46.64
N ASN A 75 -12.78 36.49 -46.39
CA ASN A 75 -12.16 36.43 -45.06
C ASN A 75 -13.00 37.18 -43.99
N GLU A 76 -13.63 38.29 -44.39
CA GLU A 76 -14.51 39.08 -43.52
C GLU A 76 -15.79 38.29 -43.16
N ALA A 77 -16.37 37.59 -44.13
CA ALA A 77 -17.54 36.74 -43.90
C ALA A 77 -17.20 35.58 -42.94
N ILE A 78 -16.05 34.93 -43.12
CA ILE A 78 -15.57 33.87 -42.22
C ILE A 78 -15.39 34.39 -40.79
N SER A 79 -14.77 35.56 -40.61
CA SER A 79 -14.54 36.13 -39.28
C SER A 79 -15.87 36.48 -38.59
N ARG A 80 -16.82 37.10 -39.31
CA ARG A 80 -18.14 37.42 -38.74
C ARG A 80 -18.90 36.16 -38.35
N LEU A 81 -18.86 35.14 -39.21
CA LEU A 81 -19.51 33.85 -38.96
C LEU A 81 -18.94 33.20 -37.71
N ARG A 82 -17.61 33.17 -37.57
CA ARG A 82 -16.93 32.59 -36.40
C ARG A 82 -17.31 33.31 -35.12
N THR A 83 -17.29 34.63 -35.10
CA THR A 83 -17.68 35.41 -33.92
C THR A 83 -19.15 35.19 -33.55
N SER A 84 -20.05 35.15 -34.54
CA SER A 84 -21.47 34.85 -34.33
C SER A 84 -21.66 33.46 -33.73
N TRP A 85 -21.01 32.45 -34.33
CA TRP A 85 -21.07 31.06 -33.87
C TRP A 85 -20.56 30.89 -32.44
N ASP A 86 -19.37 31.43 -32.16
CA ASP A 86 -18.72 31.37 -30.85
C ASP A 86 -19.60 32.06 -29.79
N SER A 87 -20.17 33.23 -30.09
CA SER A 87 -21.06 33.95 -29.17
C SER A 87 -22.35 33.19 -28.84
N ALA A 88 -22.87 32.41 -29.80
CA ALA A 88 -24.13 31.72 -29.67
C ALA A 88 -23.99 30.32 -29.05
N HIS A 89 -22.84 29.66 -29.18
CA HIS A 89 -22.67 28.25 -28.82
C HIS A 89 -21.48 27.93 -27.91
N MET A 90 -20.54 28.85 -27.68
CA MET A 90 -19.47 28.61 -26.70
C MET A 90 -19.95 28.86 -25.26
N GLY A 91 -19.53 27.98 -24.36
CA GLY A 91 -19.75 28.10 -22.91
C GLY A 91 -20.98 27.31 -22.42
N ALA A 92 -20.93 26.90 -21.15
CA ALA A 92 -21.95 26.04 -20.55
C ALA A 92 -23.37 26.65 -20.58
N GLY A 93 -23.50 27.98 -20.47
CA GLY A 93 -24.80 28.67 -20.52
C GLY A 93 -25.44 28.77 -21.91
N ASN A 94 -24.68 28.42 -22.96
CA ASN A 94 -25.14 28.42 -24.35
C ASN A 94 -25.37 26.99 -24.88
N ALA A 95 -25.26 25.98 -24.00
CA ALA A 95 -25.54 24.60 -24.34
C ALA A 95 -26.96 24.42 -24.89
N TYR A 96 -27.12 23.54 -25.88
CA TYR A 96 -28.40 23.17 -26.47
C TYR A 96 -29.19 24.32 -27.13
N ARG A 97 -28.54 25.46 -27.40
CA ARG A 97 -29.15 26.51 -28.22
C ARG A 97 -29.35 26.03 -29.66
N THR A 98 -30.47 26.43 -30.25
CA THR A 98 -30.77 26.13 -31.65
C THR A 98 -29.85 26.94 -32.56
N ALA A 99 -29.03 26.25 -33.35
CA ALA A 99 -28.21 26.88 -34.37
C ALA A 99 -29.07 27.34 -35.55
N ILE A 100 -28.96 28.63 -35.90
CA ILE A 100 -29.57 29.20 -37.10
C ILE A 100 -28.44 29.38 -38.12
N LEU A 101 -28.58 28.76 -39.29
CA LEU A 101 -27.61 28.82 -40.37
C LEU A 101 -28.16 29.68 -41.52
N GLU A 102 -27.27 30.43 -42.17
CA GLU A 102 -27.61 31.20 -43.38
C GLU A 102 -27.88 30.28 -44.58
N GLU A 103 -28.57 30.81 -45.60
CA GLU A 103 -29.04 30.03 -46.75
C GLU A 103 -27.90 29.30 -47.47
N GLY A 104 -28.03 27.97 -47.59
CA GLY A 104 -27.04 27.11 -48.24
C GLY A 104 -25.90 26.63 -47.34
N MET A 105 -25.93 26.90 -46.03
CA MET A 105 -24.98 26.34 -45.07
C MET A 105 -25.52 25.10 -44.38
N SER A 106 -24.65 24.10 -44.20
CA SER A 106 -24.96 22.89 -43.44
C SER A 106 -23.97 22.66 -42.32
N PHE A 107 -24.45 22.11 -41.21
CA PHE A 107 -23.63 21.73 -40.06
C PHE A 107 -23.51 20.21 -39.97
N GLU A 108 -22.29 19.70 -40.02
CA GLU A 108 -22.01 18.29 -39.75
C GLU A 108 -21.39 18.14 -38.37
N SER A 109 -22.11 17.47 -37.47
CA SER A 109 -21.63 17.18 -36.13
C SER A 109 -20.50 16.15 -36.16
N LEU A 110 -19.37 16.50 -35.54
CA LEU A 110 -18.23 15.62 -35.29
C LEU A 110 -18.13 15.26 -33.80
N VAL A 111 -19.24 15.32 -33.06
CA VAL A 111 -19.22 15.02 -31.63
C VAL A 111 -18.80 13.56 -31.43
N PRO A 112 -17.64 13.29 -30.79
CA PRO A 112 -17.25 11.93 -30.47
C PRO A 112 -18.24 11.35 -29.46
N ASP A 113 -18.52 10.06 -29.61
CA ASP A 113 -19.36 9.30 -28.68
C ASP A 113 -18.67 9.26 -27.30
N LEU A 114 -19.12 10.12 -26.39
CA LEU A 114 -18.51 10.29 -25.05
C LEU A 114 -18.61 9.02 -24.21
N THR A 115 -19.61 8.17 -24.48
CA THR A 115 -19.76 6.86 -23.84
C THR A 115 -18.63 5.89 -24.22
N LYS A 116 -18.07 6.02 -25.42
CA LYS A 116 -16.91 5.21 -25.87
C LYS A 116 -15.57 5.72 -25.34
N LEU A 117 -15.50 6.94 -24.83
CA LEU A 117 -14.23 7.50 -24.35
C LEU A 117 -13.74 6.87 -23.04
N GLN A 118 -14.52 5.99 -22.39
CA GLN A 118 -14.14 5.25 -21.17
C GLN A 118 -13.43 6.13 -20.10
N LEU A 119 -13.82 7.41 -20.01
CA LEU A 119 -13.15 8.41 -19.15
C LEU A 119 -13.16 8.01 -17.68
N LEU A 120 -14.23 7.34 -17.23
CA LEU A 120 -14.36 6.85 -15.86
C LEU A 120 -13.35 5.73 -15.55
N GLU A 121 -13.16 4.80 -16.49
CA GLU A 121 -12.21 3.69 -16.34
C GLU A 121 -10.78 4.21 -16.36
N SER A 122 -10.46 5.13 -17.27
CA SER A 122 -9.16 5.80 -17.32
C SER A 122 -8.83 6.52 -16.01
N ARG A 123 -9.79 7.27 -15.43
CA ARG A 123 -9.60 7.93 -14.13
C ARG A 123 -9.39 6.94 -12.99
N ARG A 124 -10.14 5.83 -12.97
CA ARG A 124 -9.96 4.78 -11.95
C ARG A 124 -8.57 4.16 -12.03
N PHE A 125 -8.13 3.83 -13.23
CA PHE A 125 -6.79 3.27 -13.47
C PHE A 125 -5.69 4.24 -13.00
N THR A 126 -5.84 5.54 -13.29
CA THR A 126 -4.91 6.56 -12.80
C THR A 126 -4.80 6.59 -11.27
N VAL A 127 -5.91 6.46 -10.53
CA VAL A 127 -5.87 6.39 -9.07
C VAL A 127 -5.07 5.16 -8.62
N GLU A 128 -5.27 4.01 -9.25
CA GLU A 128 -4.54 2.78 -8.94
C GLU A 128 -3.04 2.88 -9.27
N GLU A 129 -2.66 3.53 -10.37
CA GLU A 129 -1.25 3.74 -10.70
C GLU A 129 -0.54 4.64 -9.68
N VAL A 130 -1.20 5.73 -9.25
CA VAL A 130 -0.66 6.61 -8.20
C VAL A 130 -0.61 5.87 -6.86
N ALA A 131 -1.63 5.07 -6.52
CA ALA A 131 -1.64 4.25 -5.31
C ALA A 131 -0.45 3.28 -5.27
N ARG A 132 -0.16 2.64 -6.41
CA ARG A 132 0.94 1.70 -6.57
C ARG A 132 2.31 2.35 -6.34
N LEU A 133 2.48 3.61 -6.74
CA LEU A 133 3.72 4.36 -6.50
C LEU A 133 4.04 4.50 -5.01
N PHE A 134 3.01 4.66 -4.18
CA PHE A 134 3.12 4.77 -2.73
C PHE A 134 2.91 3.44 -2.00
N ARG A 135 2.67 2.33 -2.72
CA ARG A 135 2.32 1.02 -2.15
C ARG A 135 1.07 1.05 -1.27
N ILE A 136 0.14 1.96 -1.58
CA ILE A 136 -1.14 2.06 -0.88
C ILE A 136 -2.12 1.08 -1.51
N PRO A 137 -2.72 0.14 -0.76
CA PRO A 137 -3.75 -0.74 -1.28
C PRO A 137 -4.98 0.04 -1.79
N PRO A 138 -5.57 -0.30 -2.95
CA PRO A 138 -6.69 0.47 -3.53
C PRO A 138 -7.92 0.58 -2.63
N HIS A 139 -8.18 -0.42 -1.79
CA HIS A 139 -9.31 -0.42 -0.87
C HIS A 139 -9.22 0.69 0.20
N MET A 140 -8.00 1.13 0.54
CA MET A 140 -7.77 2.28 1.45
C MET A 140 -8.11 3.62 0.79
N LEU A 141 -8.11 3.68 -0.55
CA LEU A 141 -8.47 4.85 -1.35
C LEU A 141 -9.95 4.87 -1.73
N ALA A 142 -10.76 3.99 -1.14
CA ALA A 142 -12.16 3.76 -1.51
C ALA A 142 -12.36 3.38 -2.99
N VAL A 143 -11.30 2.88 -3.65
CA VAL A 143 -11.37 2.31 -5.00
C VAL A 143 -11.71 0.82 -4.85
N VAL A 144 -12.98 0.53 -4.58
CA VAL A 144 -13.45 -0.85 -4.41
C VAL A 144 -14.41 -1.21 -5.55
N ASN A 145 -13.93 -2.03 -6.48
CA ASN A 145 -14.76 -2.64 -7.53
C ASN A 145 -15.49 -3.88 -6.97
N GLY A 146 -16.46 -3.66 -6.08
CA GLY A 146 -17.42 -4.70 -5.66
C GLY A 146 -16.88 -5.84 -4.81
N ALA A 147 -15.60 -5.83 -4.40
CA ALA A 147 -15.12 -6.77 -3.40
C ALA A 147 -15.82 -6.48 -2.06
N PRO A 148 -16.40 -7.49 -1.38
CA PRO A 148 -16.91 -7.29 -0.03
C PRO A 148 -15.78 -6.74 0.84
N ARG A 149 -16.11 -5.81 1.74
CA ARG A 149 -15.16 -5.29 2.75
C ARG A 149 -14.72 -6.47 3.62
N ALA A 150 -13.71 -7.20 3.15
CA ALA A 150 -12.98 -8.16 3.95
C ALA A 150 -12.41 -7.41 5.15
N ASN A 151 -12.29 -8.14 6.25
CA ASN A 151 -11.99 -7.65 7.59
C ASN A 151 -11.14 -6.36 7.61
N VAL A 152 -11.67 -5.29 8.20
CA VAL A 152 -11.00 -3.97 8.31
C VAL A 152 -9.62 -4.11 9.00
N GLU A 153 -9.48 -5.08 9.88
CA GLU A 153 -8.22 -5.39 10.56
C GLU A 153 -7.17 -5.93 9.58
N GLN A 154 -7.56 -6.83 8.67
CA GLN A 154 -6.66 -7.36 7.65
C GLN A 154 -6.22 -6.28 6.66
N ALA A 155 -7.13 -5.35 6.32
CA ALA A 155 -6.82 -4.18 5.50
C ALA A 155 -5.81 -3.25 6.18
N ALA A 156 -5.95 -3.03 7.50
CA ALA A 156 -5.01 -2.23 8.28
C ALA A 156 -3.62 -2.87 8.34
N VAL A 157 -3.56 -4.19 8.56
CA VAL A 157 -2.30 -4.97 8.53
C VAL A 157 -1.65 -4.90 7.15
N GLU A 158 -2.41 -5.11 6.07
CA GLU A 158 -1.88 -5.02 4.70
C GLU A 158 -1.29 -3.63 4.41
N PHE A 159 -2.01 -2.57 4.78
CA PHE A 159 -1.52 -1.20 4.63
C PHE A 159 -0.26 -0.94 5.43
N TYR A 160 -0.21 -1.38 6.69
CA TYR A 160 0.96 -1.24 7.53
C TYR A 160 2.18 -1.94 6.90
N THR A 161 2.06 -3.24 6.57
CA THR A 161 3.17 -4.05 6.03
C THR A 161 3.64 -3.57 4.65
N CYS A 162 2.72 -3.18 3.76
CA CYS A 162 3.10 -2.76 2.39
C CYS A 162 3.58 -1.31 2.30
N CYS A 163 3.01 -0.41 3.10
CA CYS A 163 3.24 1.03 3.00
C CYS A 163 4.11 1.55 4.13
N ILE A 164 3.76 1.33 5.39
CA ILE A 164 4.35 2.05 6.53
C ILE A 164 5.66 1.39 7.00
N GLN A 165 5.64 0.09 7.25
CA GLN A 165 6.77 -0.68 7.77
C GLN A 165 8.08 -0.41 7.02
N PRO A 166 8.14 -0.43 5.67
CA PRO A 166 9.40 -0.22 4.95
C PRO A 166 9.97 1.20 5.08
N TRP A 167 9.16 2.17 5.51
CA TRP A 167 9.63 3.52 5.82
C TRP A 167 10.11 3.64 7.26
N LEU A 168 9.42 3.02 8.21
CA LEU A 168 9.84 2.99 9.62
C LEU A 168 11.19 2.30 9.76
N GLU A 169 11.34 1.08 9.23
CA GLU A 169 12.61 0.33 9.21
C GLU A 169 13.76 1.15 8.60
N ARG A 170 13.46 1.95 7.57
CA ARG A 170 14.46 2.80 6.93
C ARG A 170 14.86 3.98 7.81
N ILE A 171 13.91 4.59 8.50
CA ILE A 171 14.17 5.70 9.42
C ILE A 171 14.95 5.18 10.63
N GLU A 172 14.53 4.06 11.22
CA GLU A 172 15.22 3.35 12.29
C GLU A 172 16.67 3.07 11.91
N ALA A 173 16.93 2.42 10.77
CA ALA A 173 18.30 2.13 10.32
C ALA A 173 19.17 3.39 10.15
N VAL A 174 18.57 4.53 9.78
CA VAL A 174 19.29 5.82 9.71
C VAL A 174 19.55 6.36 11.11
N LEU A 175 18.57 6.29 12.01
CA LEU A 175 18.69 6.74 13.39
C LEU A 175 19.71 5.90 14.17
N GLU A 176 19.67 4.58 14.07
CA GLU A 176 20.66 3.68 14.67
C GLU A 176 22.08 4.07 14.23
N LYS A 177 22.27 4.24 12.92
CA LYS A 177 23.57 4.62 12.37
C LYS A 177 24.05 6.01 12.82
N CYS A 178 23.15 6.97 13.00
CA CYS A 178 23.48 8.37 13.27
C CYS A 178 23.52 8.70 14.77
N CYS A 179 22.73 8.00 15.59
CA CYS A 179 22.50 8.33 16.99
C CYS A 179 23.14 7.34 17.95
N LEU A 180 23.36 6.07 17.55
CA LEU A 180 24.03 5.10 18.39
C LEU A 180 25.53 5.07 18.11
N SER A 181 26.31 5.03 19.19
CA SER A 181 27.74 4.80 19.12
C SER A 181 28.06 3.33 18.78
N PRO A 182 29.25 3.02 18.24
CA PRO A 182 29.64 1.64 17.98
C PRO A 182 29.56 0.74 19.23
N GLY A 183 29.86 1.28 20.41
CA GLY A 183 29.76 0.53 21.66
C GLY A 183 28.32 0.21 22.08
N GLU A 184 27.35 1.09 21.76
CA GLU A 184 25.93 0.83 21.99
C GLU A 184 25.40 -0.21 20.99
N LEU A 185 25.83 -0.16 19.74
CA LEU A 185 25.49 -1.18 18.75
C LEU A 185 26.05 -2.56 19.15
N ASP A 186 27.32 -2.63 19.58
CA ASP A 186 27.94 -3.87 20.07
C ASP A 186 27.26 -4.41 21.34
N ALA A 187 26.70 -3.52 22.16
CA ALA A 187 25.90 -3.88 23.34
C ALA A 187 24.45 -4.27 22.99
N GLY A 188 24.05 -4.21 21.72
CA GLY A 188 22.73 -4.65 21.24
C GLY A 188 21.61 -3.63 21.43
N TYR A 189 21.92 -2.34 21.55
CA TYR A 189 20.90 -1.29 21.52
C TYR A 189 20.34 -1.15 20.11
N VAL A 190 19.01 -1.02 20.01
CA VAL A 190 18.26 -0.85 18.77
C VAL A 190 17.31 0.34 18.88
N VAL A 191 16.96 0.94 17.76
CA VAL A 191 15.92 1.98 17.68
C VAL A 191 14.73 1.39 16.95
N GLU A 192 13.60 1.30 17.64
CA GLU A 192 12.34 0.76 17.11
C GLU A 192 11.20 1.73 17.40
N PHE A 193 10.30 1.92 16.44
CA PHE A 193 9.05 2.63 16.63
C PHE A 193 8.02 1.73 17.31
N ASP A 194 7.26 2.27 18.25
CA ASP A 194 6.11 1.56 18.82
C ASP A 194 4.94 1.60 17.83
N GLU A 195 4.56 0.44 17.32
CA GLU A 195 3.53 0.24 16.30
C GLU A 195 2.28 -0.47 16.84
N ASP A 196 2.28 -0.84 18.13
CA ASP A 196 1.20 -1.63 18.73
C ASP A 196 -0.16 -0.92 18.57
N ASP A 197 -0.17 0.41 18.75
CA ASP A 197 -1.36 1.25 18.56
C ASP A 197 -1.83 1.34 17.10
N LEU A 198 -0.91 1.21 16.15
CA LEU A 198 -1.18 1.34 14.72
C LEU A 198 -1.77 0.06 14.13
N ILE A 199 -1.21 -1.09 14.49
CA ILE A 199 -1.68 -2.40 14.00
C ILE A 199 -2.91 -2.85 14.82
N ARG A 200 -3.14 -2.26 16.00
CA ARG A 200 -4.15 -2.72 16.97
C ARG A 200 -4.15 -4.23 17.03
N VAL A 201 -2.96 -4.82 17.20
CA VAL A 201 -2.90 -6.25 17.45
C VAL A 201 -3.66 -6.47 18.74
N ASP A 202 -4.73 -7.25 18.65
CA ASP A 202 -5.47 -7.65 19.82
C ASP A 202 -4.49 -8.29 20.82
N PHE A 203 -4.49 -7.80 22.06
CA PHE A 203 -3.61 -8.26 23.12
C PHE A 203 -3.68 -9.78 23.31
N ALA A 204 -4.82 -10.41 23.11
CA ALA A 204 -5.01 -11.86 23.13
C ALA A 204 -4.25 -12.55 21.99
N THR A 205 -4.30 -12.04 20.76
CA THR A 205 -3.50 -12.56 19.64
C THR A 205 -1.99 -12.44 19.92
N LYS A 206 -1.54 -11.27 20.42
CA LYS A 206 -0.12 -11.05 20.75
C LYS A 206 0.36 -12.00 21.86
N THR A 207 -0.40 -12.11 22.95
CA THR A 207 -0.07 -13.03 24.07
C THR A 207 -0.19 -14.50 23.70
N ALA A 208 -1.12 -14.89 22.83
CA ALA A 208 -1.21 -16.26 22.32
C ALA A 208 0.03 -16.65 21.50
N ALA A 209 0.53 -15.75 20.64
CA ALA A 209 1.75 -15.98 19.87
C ALA A 209 2.98 -16.14 20.79
N LEU A 210 3.14 -15.26 21.79
CA LEU A 210 4.22 -15.36 22.78
C LEU A 210 4.14 -16.65 23.61
N THR A 211 2.93 -17.04 24.01
CA THR A 211 2.68 -18.31 24.72
C THR A 211 3.05 -19.51 23.84
N ALA A 212 2.66 -19.50 22.56
CA ALA A 212 3.02 -20.55 21.61
C ALA A 212 4.53 -20.63 21.39
N GLY A 213 5.23 -19.49 21.31
CA GLY A 213 6.69 -19.46 21.21
C GLY A 213 7.40 -20.00 22.45
N ARG A 214 6.87 -19.69 23.63
CA ARG A 214 7.38 -20.22 24.90
C ARG A 214 7.19 -21.72 25.02
N MET A 215 6.03 -22.23 24.61
CA MET A 215 5.72 -23.66 24.56
C MET A 215 6.54 -24.40 23.51
N GLY A 216 6.83 -23.73 22.38
CA GLY A 216 7.67 -24.26 21.30
C GLY A 216 9.16 -24.31 21.63
N GLY A 217 9.58 -23.75 22.77
CA GLY A 217 10.97 -23.83 23.24
C GLY A 217 11.96 -23.04 22.39
N TRP A 218 11.53 -21.96 21.74
CA TRP A 218 12.40 -21.04 20.99
C TRP A 218 12.35 -19.60 21.51
N LEU A 219 11.44 -19.28 22.43
CA LEU A 219 11.30 -17.95 23.03
C LEU A 219 11.59 -18.01 24.54
N SER A 220 12.48 -17.14 25.05
CA SER A 220 12.71 -17.00 26.48
C SER A 220 11.67 -16.07 27.15
N PRO A 221 11.47 -16.16 28.48
CA PRO A 221 10.67 -15.17 29.22
C PRO A 221 11.08 -13.71 28.98
N ASN A 222 12.38 -13.41 28.88
CA ASN A 222 12.88 -12.06 28.63
C ASN A 222 12.60 -11.59 27.19
N ASP A 223 12.60 -12.50 26.21
CA ASP A 223 12.21 -12.14 24.84
C ASP A 223 10.73 -11.78 24.76
N ALA A 224 9.87 -12.53 25.46
CA ALA A 224 8.45 -12.19 25.56
C ALA A 224 8.21 -10.86 26.28
N ARG A 225 8.98 -10.56 27.33
CA ARG A 225 8.89 -9.27 28.06
C ARG A 225 9.35 -8.11 27.19
N ARG A 226 10.45 -8.28 26.45
CA ARG A 226 10.96 -7.29 25.49
C ARG A 226 9.92 -6.96 24.41
N ALA A 227 9.28 -7.99 23.85
CA ALA A 227 8.19 -7.82 22.87
C ALA A 227 6.96 -7.09 23.42
N MET A 228 6.82 -7.01 24.75
CA MET A 228 5.76 -6.30 25.46
C MET A 228 6.24 -4.98 26.08
N GLY A 229 7.45 -4.53 25.78
CA GLY A 229 8.03 -3.30 26.35
C GLY A 229 8.31 -3.36 27.86
N LEU A 230 8.42 -4.58 28.43
CA LEU A 230 8.67 -4.79 29.86
C LEU A 230 10.18 -5.01 30.12
N PRO A 231 10.70 -4.55 31.28
CA PRO A 231 12.11 -4.75 31.63
C PRO A 231 12.43 -6.24 31.83
N ALA A 232 13.64 -6.64 31.45
CA ALA A 232 14.14 -8.00 31.66
C ALA A 232 14.21 -8.38 33.15
N VAL A 233 14.06 -9.66 33.44
CA VAL A 233 14.15 -10.25 34.78
C VAL A 233 15.31 -11.25 34.85
N GLU A 234 15.93 -11.35 36.02
CA GLU A 234 17.06 -12.25 36.26
C GLU A 234 16.63 -13.72 36.09
N GLY A 235 17.41 -14.49 35.33
CA GLY A 235 17.08 -15.88 34.98
C GLY A 235 16.01 -16.03 33.89
N GLY A 236 15.54 -14.93 33.29
CA GLY A 236 14.52 -14.94 32.23
C GLY A 236 15.03 -15.27 30.83
N ASP A 237 16.33 -15.52 30.65
CA ASP A 237 16.91 -15.90 29.34
C ASP A 237 16.89 -17.42 29.10
N ASP A 238 16.51 -18.21 30.10
CA ASP A 238 16.40 -19.67 29.98
C ASP A 238 15.14 -20.07 29.20
N ILE A 239 15.37 -20.59 28.00
CA ILE A 239 14.34 -21.10 27.09
C ILE A 239 13.79 -22.45 27.58
N ALA A 240 14.59 -23.26 28.29
CA ALA A 240 14.23 -24.60 28.72
C ALA A 240 13.40 -24.62 30.02
N ALA A 241 13.38 -23.52 30.77
CA ALA A 241 12.55 -23.42 31.97
C ALA A 241 11.07 -23.70 31.63
N PRO A 242 10.37 -24.66 32.24
CA PRO A 242 8.96 -24.86 31.94
C PRO A 242 8.15 -23.65 32.40
N MET A 243 7.02 -23.36 31.75
CA MET A 243 6.17 -22.20 32.11
C MET A 243 5.60 -22.29 33.56
N ASN A 244 5.73 -23.46 34.19
CA ASN A 244 5.39 -23.74 35.57
C ASN A 244 6.60 -23.95 36.50
N SER A 245 7.84 -23.67 36.07
CA SER A 245 8.98 -23.78 36.99
C SER A 245 8.85 -22.71 38.04
N ASN A 246 8.54 -23.12 39.27
CA ASN A 246 8.79 -22.31 40.46
C ASN A 246 10.23 -21.78 40.36
N HIS A 247 10.38 -20.46 40.35
CA HIS A 247 11.69 -19.84 40.45
C HIS A 247 12.39 -20.38 41.71
N PRO A 248 13.72 -20.64 41.67
CA PRO A 248 14.46 -21.03 42.86
C PRO A 248 14.49 -19.85 43.83
N GLY A 249 13.50 -19.78 44.71
CA GLY A 249 13.26 -18.67 45.62
C GLY A 249 11.90 -18.75 46.32
N ASP A 250 10.89 -19.35 45.68
CA ASP A 250 9.61 -19.60 46.32
C ASP A 250 9.61 -20.94 47.06
N GLY A 251 9.82 -20.85 48.37
CA GLY A 251 9.61 -21.94 49.32
C GLY A 251 8.13 -22.35 49.41
N SER A 252 7.62 -23.04 48.40
CA SER A 252 6.29 -23.63 48.42
C SER A 252 6.38 -25.13 48.11
N THR A 253 6.43 -25.94 49.17
CA THR A 253 6.05 -27.35 49.13
C THR A 253 4.57 -27.46 48.80
N ALA A 254 4.22 -27.73 47.53
CA ALA A 254 2.85 -28.02 47.14
C ALA A 254 2.78 -29.32 46.32
N ASN A 255 2.03 -30.26 46.91
CA ASN A 255 1.67 -31.61 46.50
C ASN A 255 1.84 -31.97 45.01
N ALA A 256 2.65 -33.01 44.78
CA ALA A 256 2.54 -33.86 43.61
C ALA A 256 1.16 -34.52 43.57
N THR A 257 0.22 -33.94 42.82
CA THR A 257 -1.00 -34.64 42.43
C THR A 257 -0.69 -35.31 41.10
N THR A 258 -0.56 -36.63 41.13
CA THR A 258 -0.35 -37.48 39.95
C THR A 258 -1.44 -37.19 38.92
N PRO A 259 -1.11 -36.96 37.63
CA PRO A 259 -2.13 -36.81 36.60
C PRO A 259 -2.91 -38.14 36.48
N PRO A 260 -4.23 -38.11 36.22
CA PRO A 260 -5.01 -39.32 36.02
C PRO A 260 -4.44 -40.09 34.81
N PRO A 261 -4.47 -41.44 34.82
CA PRO A 261 -3.88 -42.24 33.76
C PRO A 261 -4.51 -41.89 32.41
N ALA A 262 -3.66 -41.73 31.38
CA ALA A 262 -4.10 -41.49 30.02
C ALA A 262 -5.07 -42.61 29.60
N LYS A 263 -6.24 -42.23 29.07
CA LYS A 263 -7.19 -43.20 28.48
C LYS A 263 -6.46 -43.97 27.39
N ALA A 264 -6.48 -45.30 27.48
CA ALA A 264 -5.97 -46.18 26.45
C ALA A 264 -6.66 -45.85 25.12
N TYR A 265 -5.85 -45.66 24.08
CA TYR A 265 -6.32 -45.54 22.70
C TYR A 265 -6.99 -46.85 22.30
N ASP A 266 -8.29 -46.79 22.01
CA ASP A 266 -9.05 -47.90 21.44
C ASP A 266 -9.04 -47.72 19.92
N PRO A 267 -8.28 -48.53 19.15
CA PRO A 267 -8.27 -48.43 17.71
C PRO A 267 -9.60 -48.99 17.17
N THR A 268 -10.59 -48.12 16.94
CA THR A 268 -11.71 -48.49 16.08
C THR A 268 -11.14 -48.82 14.70
N PRO A 269 -11.45 -49.99 14.11
CA PRO A 269 -10.95 -50.34 12.79
C PRO A 269 -11.50 -49.35 11.76
N VAL A 270 -10.58 -48.73 11.02
CA VAL A 270 -10.87 -47.87 9.88
C VAL A 270 -11.62 -48.69 8.83
N ALA A 271 -12.73 -48.17 8.30
CA ALA A 271 -13.54 -48.88 7.33
C ALA A 271 -12.71 -49.22 6.08
N GLU A 272 -12.85 -50.44 5.54
CA GLU A 272 -12.05 -50.92 4.40
C GLU A 272 -12.11 -49.99 3.16
N SER A 273 -13.20 -49.22 3.02
CA SER A 273 -13.36 -48.21 1.98
C SER A 273 -12.38 -47.04 2.09
N GLU A 274 -11.99 -46.64 3.31
CA GLU A 274 -11.01 -45.56 3.53
C GLU A 274 -9.57 -46.05 3.29
N ILE A 275 -9.30 -47.33 3.56
CA ILE A 275 -7.99 -47.96 3.27
C ILE A 275 -7.77 -48.05 1.76
N ALA A 276 -8.80 -48.41 0.99
CA ALA A 276 -8.74 -48.46 -0.47
C ALA A 276 -8.51 -47.07 -1.09
N ALA A 277 -9.19 -46.03 -0.57
CA ALA A 277 -9.03 -44.66 -1.04
C ALA A 277 -7.62 -44.11 -0.78
N ASN A 278 -7.07 -44.37 0.40
CA ASN A 278 -5.72 -43.93 0.76
C ASN A 278 -4.63 -44.66 -0.05
N THR A 279 -4.85 -45.93 -0.38
CA THR A 279 -3.89 -46.70 -1.19
C THR A 279 -3.88 -46.20 -2.64
N ALA A 280 -5.05 -45.91 -3.23
CA ALA A 280 -5.15 -45.33 -4.57
C ALA A 280 -4.50 -43.95 -4.67
N LEU A 281 -4.62 -43.13 -3.62
CA LEU A 281 -4.00 -41.80 -3.55
C LEU A 281 -2.47 -41.89 -3.45
N VAL A 282 -1.94 -42.87 -2.71
CA VAL A 282 -0.49 -43.11 -2.59
C VAL A 282 0.10 -43.61 -3.91
N ASP A 283 -0.61 -44.47 -4.64
CA ASP A 283 -0.12 -44.96 -5.95
C ASP A 283 -0.17 -43.88 -7.03
N LEU A 284 -1.17 -42.99 -6.99
CA LEU A 284 -1.22 -41.81 -7.86
C LEU A 284 -0.02 -40.88 -7.63
N LEU A 285 0.31 -40.62 -6.35
CA LEU A 285 1.44 -39.76 -5.98
C LEU A 285 2.80 -40.37 -6.36
N ARG A 286 2.92 -41.70 -6.31
CA ARG A 286 4.12 -42.42 -6.77
C ARG A 286 4.27 -42.38 -8.29
N GLY A 287 3.18 -42.46 -9.04
CA GLY A 287 3.18 -42.35 -10.50
C GLY A 287 3.60 -40.96 -10.99
N MET A 288 3.28 -39.90 -10.24
CA MET A 288 3.68 -38.52 -10.56
C MET A 288 5.15 -38.20 -10.26
N SER A 289 5.81 -39.00 -9.43
CA SER A 289 7.23 -38.80 -9.09
C SER A 289 8.21 -39.42 -10.11
N ASN A 290 7.72 -40.22 -11.06
CA ASN A 290 8.53 -40.94 -12.04
C ASN A 290 8.24 -40.52 -13.50
N ALA A 291 7.62 -39.34 -13.71
CA ALA A 291 7.39 -38.73 -15.02
C ALA A 291 8.20 -37.43 -15.17
#